data_AF-A0A1Y4IM75-F1
#
_entry.id   AF-A0A1Y4IM75-F1
#
_cell.length_a   1.000
_cell.length_b   1.000
_cell.length_c   1.000
_cell.angle_alpha   90.00
_cell.angle_beta   90.00
_cell.angle_gamma   90.00
#
_symmetry.space_group_name_H-M   'P 1'
#
loop_
_entity.id
_entity.type
_entity.pdbx_description
1 polymer ?
#
loop_
_entity_poly.entity_id
_entity_poly.type
_entity_poly.pdbx_seq_one_letter_code
_entity_poly.pdbx_strand_id
1 'polypeptide(L)'
;MDGVNKKRPAETSLLPPEQEVESEEKVLEHVVKNLNYFRSKYQIGAQKDLAEILEISPSQLTKILKKEQMPPLYPLLVNITKRFHYSIDEFLFTDIRTAEIFQTGDEEDLPAASYMKFQGAYQVYYFNTSSFREKERRFHGNSLKSGVLYMEKDCRGSGHKIYGILDLSKDSADRYIRDAVRNGRSPESSVLDKIKNATRMSRTYFGGLDLSSKHIYMDLRSDGVKDAIHMIFHRPESNSGRYIGGLGTMISVSRGAGAAPSVQYVAIVKDSLDVSEEELASYLLMRGPGIVDEESVGELAAFVEKLYSPGAAEFLAALSGEQKKAIVKSNFNMILRETLERNLSRDLKVSLEDDEEFYHYIKRTISGMRAERK
;
A
#
# COMPACT_ATOMS: atom_id res chain seq x y z
N MET A 1 15.38 38.73 62.01
CA MET A 1 15.49 39.97 61.23
C MET A 1 16.56 39.74 60.18
N ASP A 2 16.29 38.86 59.22
CA ASP A 2 15.48 39.08 58.00
C ASP A 2 16.36 39.71 56.91
N GLY A 3 16.45 39.22 55.69
CA GLY A 3 15.81 38.09 55.03
C GLY A 3 16.47 37.93 53.66
N VAL A 4 16.84 36.69 53.32
CA VAL A 4 17.44 36.35 52.01
C VAL A 4 16.34 36.27 50.97
N ASN A 5 16.37 37.19 50.00
CA ASN A 5 15.37 37.30 48.95
C ASN A 5 15.65 36.28 47.83
N LYS A 6 14.96 35.12 47.86
CA LYS A 6 14.95 34.12 46.78
C LYS A 6 14.00 34.58 45.66
N LYS A 7 14.55 34.99 44.52
CA LYS A 7 13.78 35.10 43.27
C LYS A 7 13.35 33.71 42.79
N ARG A 8 12.04 33.44 42.76
CA ARG A 8 11.45 32.32 42.02
C ARG A 8 11.50 32.62 40.51
N PRO A 9 11.88 31.68 39.64
CA PRO A 9 11.63 31.81 38.21
C PRO A 9 10.14 31.60 37.93
N ALA A 10 9.60 32.41 37.01
CA ALA A 10 8.22 32.37 36.58
C ALA A 10 7.91 31.03 35.89
N GLU A 11 6.84 30.37 36.34
CA GLU A 11 6.21 29.26 35.63
C GLU A 11 5.50 29.84 34.39
N THR A 12 6.13 29.68 33.23
CA THR A 12 5.45 29.87 31.95
C THR A 12 4.54 28.67 31.73
N SER A 13 3.23 28.84 31.94
CA SER A 13 2.24 27.80 31.64
C SER A 13 2.25 27.51 30.14
N LEU A 14 2.78 26.35 29.76
CA LEU A 14 2.64 25.79 28.42
C LEU A 14 1.22 25.24 28.27
N LEU A 15 0.27 26.12 27.93
CA LEU A 15 -0.99 25.65 27.34
C LEU A 15 -0.69 25.24 25.88
N PRO A 16 -1.19 24.08 25.42
CA PRO A 16 -1.07 23.69 24.02
C PRO A 16 -1.82 24.69 23.12
N PRO A 17 -1.38 24.90 21.87
CA PRO A 17 -2.07 25.79 20.94
C PRO A 17 -3.51 25.30 20.74
N GLU A 18 -4.45 26.24 20.83
CA GLU A 18 -5.87 26.02 20.53
C GLU A 18 -5.98 25.36 19.15
N GLN A 19 -6.58 24.17 19.09
CA GLN A 19 -7.00 23.58 17.82
C GLN A 19 -7.99 24.57 17.20
N GLU A 20 -7.76 25.01 15.95
CA GLU A 20 -8.76 25.75 15.19
C GLU A 20 -9.99 24.84 15.02
N VAL A 21 -10.96 24.98 15.92
CA VAL A 21 -12.26 24.33 15.81
C VAL A 21 -12.96 25.01 14.64
N GLU A 22 -13.17 24.25 13.57
CA GLU A 22 -13.87 24.72 12.39
C GLU A 22 -15.25 25.28 12.80
N SER A 23 -15.57 26.51 12.39
CA SER A 23 -16.76 27.21 12.89
C SER A 23 -18.04 26.45 12.53
N GLU A 24 -19.03 26.47 13.44
CA GLU A 24 -20.33 25.80 13.26
C GLU A 24 -21.01 26.19 11.92
N GLU A 25 -20.83 27.44 11.52
CA GLU A 25 -21.34 27.99 10.27
C GLU A 25 -20.73 27.32 9.02
N LYS A 26 -19.43 27.02 9.04
CA LYS A 26 -18.72 26.37 7.94
C LYS A 26 -19.10 24.88 7.82
N VAL A 27 -19.33 24.22 8.95
CA VAL A 27 -19.85 22.84 8.96
C VAL A 27 -21.25 22.78 8.37
N LEU A 28 -22.14 23.70 8.75
CA LEU A 28 -23.48 23.80 8.17
C LEU A 28 -23.44 24.09 6.67
N GLU A 29 -22.46 24.86 6.19
CA GLU A 29 -22.24 25.06 4.76
C GLU A 29 -21.95 23.78 4.00
N HIS A 30 -21.02 22.96 4.51
CA HIS A 30 -20.73 21.65 3.91
C HIS A 30 -21.96 20.74 3.92
N VAL A 31 -22.70 20.69 5.04
CA VAL A 31 -23.92 19.89 5.17
C VAL A 31 -24.94 20.27 4.09
N VAL A 32 -25.22 21.56 3.90
CA VAL A 32 -26.19 22.02 2.89
C VAL A 32 -25.71 21.70 1.47
N LYS A 33 -24.43 21.93 1.17
CA LYS A 33 -23.85 21.61 -0.13
C LYS A 33 -23.94 20.11 -0.44
N ASN A 34 -23.59 19.26 0.52
CA ASN A 34 -23.57 17.81 0.38
C ASN A 34 -24.98 17.23 0.22
N LEU A 35 -25.97 17.72 0.97
CA LEU A 35 -27.37 17.30 0.79
C LEU A 35 -27.91 17.68 -0.59
N ASN A 36 -27.60 18.88 -1.09
CA ASN A 36 -28.00 19.28 -2.44
C ASN A 36 -27.28 18.47 -3.51
N TYR A 37 -26.01 18.13 -3.27
CA TYR A 37 -25.25 17.25 -4.15
C TYR A 37 -25.90 15.87 -4.26
N PHE A 38 -26.27 15.23 -3.14
CA PHE A 38 -26.96 13.94 -3.17
C PHE A 38 -28.27 13.99 -3.96
N ARG A 39 -29.03 15.09 -3.85
CA ARG A 39 -30.25 15.26 -4.67
C ARG A 39 -29.94 15.28 -6.15
N SER A 40 -28.89 15.99 -6.57
CA SER A 40 -28.48 16.01 -7.98
C SER A 40 -27.91 14.67 -8.46
N LYS A 41 -27.00 14.05 -7.69
CA LYS A 41 -26.31 12.81 -8.07
C LYS A 41 -27.26 11.63 -8.20
N TYR A 42 -28.18 11.48 -7.24
CA TYR A 42 -29.12 10.36 -7.18
C TYR A 42 -30.50 10.70 -7.76
N GLN A 43 -30.62 11.83 -8.47
CA GLN A 43 -31.86 12.26 -9.13
C GLN A 43 -33.08 12.33 -8.19
N ILE A 44 -32.86 12.76 -6.94
CA ILE A 44 -33.91 12.89 -5.93
C ILE A 44 -34.63 14.23 -6.14
N GLY A 45 -35.75 14.17 -6.86
CA GLY A 45 -36.53 15.35 -7.27
C GLY A 45 -37.07 16.15 -6.09
N ALA A 46 -37.84 15.53 -5.19
CA ALA A 46 -38.48 16.24 -4.09
C ALA A 46 -37.65 16.20 -2.79
N GLN A 47 -37.66 17.30 -2.03
CA GLN A 47 -37.04 17.34 -0.69
C GLN A 47 -37.69 16.35 0.28
N LYS A 48 -38.98 16.06 0.09
CA LYS A 48 -39.72 15.07 0.89
C LYS A 48 -39.09 13.67 0.77
N ASP A 49 -38.69 13.29 -0.44
CA ASP A 49 -38.12 11.97 -0.73
C ASP A 49 -36.73 11.83 -0.08
N LEU A 50 -35.93 12.90 -0.08
CA LEU A 50 -34.66 12.91 0.65
C LEU A 50 -34.88 12.80 2.17
N ALA A 51 -35.88 13.48 2.71
CA ALA A 51 -36.20 13.41 4.14
C ALA A 51 -36.60 11.98 4.54
N GLU A 52 -37.37 11.30 3.69
CA GLU A 52 -37.77 9.90 3.88
C GLU A 52 -36.57 8.94 3.82
N ILE A 53 -35.66 9.10 2.84
CA ILE A 53 -34.42 8.31 2.74
C ILE A 53 -33.53 8.46 3.99
N LEU A 54 -33.49 9.68 4.55
CA LEU A 54 -32.73 10.01 5.75
C LEU A 54 -33.48 9.70 7.05
N GLU A 55 -34.73 9.23 6.97
CA GLU A 55 -35.64 8.93 8.07
C GLU A 55 -35.89 10.13 9.02
N ILE A 56 -35.86 11.34 8.48
CA ILE A 56 -36.20 12.57 9.21
C ILE A 56 -37.47 13.22 8.68
N SER A 57 -38.08 14.11 9.45
CA SER A 57 -39.24 14.85 8.96
C SER A 57 -38.85 15.87 7.88
N PRO A 58 -39.72 16.17 6.89
CA PRO A 58 -39.47 17.22 5.90
C PRO A 58 -39.17 18.58 6.54
N SER A 59 -39.84 18.89 7.66
CA SER A 59 -39.61 20.13 8.41
C SER A 59 -38.20 20.24 8.99
N GLN A 60 -37.63 19.14 9.47
CA GLN A 60 -36.26 19.09 9.98
C GLN A 60 -35.26 19.27 8.84
N LEU A 61 -35.49 18.62 7.69
CA LEU A 61 -34.63 18.79 6.52
C LEU A 61 -34.62 20.25 6.05
N THR A 62 -35.77 20.93 6.04
CA THR A 62 -35.85 22.35 5.67
C THR A 62 -35.03 23.24 6.62
N LYS A 63 -35.10 23.00 7.94
CA LYS A 63 -34.30 23.76 8.93
C LYS A 63 -32.80 23.56 8.72
N ILE A 64 -32.37 22.32 8.44
CA ILE A 64 -30.97 22.01 8.13
C ILE A 64 -30.53 22.71 6.85
N LEU A 65 -31.35 22.67 5.79
CA LEU A 65 -31.05 23.34 4.51
C LEU A 65 -30.97 24.87 4.62
N LYS A 66 -31.69 25.45 5.59
CA LYS A 66 -31.61 26.88 5.91
C LYS A 66 -30.46 27.24 6.85
N LYS A 67 -29.62 26.28 7.24
CA LYS A 67 -28.55 26.43 8.25
C LYS A 67 -29.08 26.85 9.64
N GLU A 68 -30.35 26.57 9.94
CA GLU A 68 -30.97 26.90 11.23
C GLU A 68 -30.80 25.78 12.27
N GLN A 69 -30.39 24.58 11.83
CA GLN A 69 -30.29 23.40 12.68
C GLN A 69 -29.17 22.47 12.21
N MET A 70 -28.38 21.97 13.15
CA MET A 70 -27.40 20.90 12.90
C MET A 70 -28.06 19.54 12.61
N PRO A 71 -27.48 18.73 11.71
CA PRO A 71 -28.01 17.40 11.43
C PRO A 71 -27.93 16.52 12.69
N PRO A 72 -29.01 15.81 13.05
CA PRO A 72 -28.97 14.91 14.19
C PRO A 72 -28.09 13.69 13.89
N LEU A 73 -27.34 13.23 14.89
CA LEU A 73 -26.52 12.02 14.78
C LEU A 73 -27.34 10.81 14.33
N TYR A 74 -28.53 10.64 14.92
CA TYR A 74 -29.52 9.67 14.50
C TYR A 74 -30.87 10.37 14.28
N PRO A 75 -31.59 10.09 13.18
CA PRO A 75 -31.27 9.07 12.17
C PRO A 75 -30.39 9.57 11.01
N LEU A 76 -30.24 10.88 10.82
CA LEU A 76 -29.65 11.47 9.62
C LEU A 76 -28.21 11.01 9.36
N LEU A 77 -27.25 11.31 10.25
CA LEU A 77 -25.83 11.04 9.97
C LEU A 77 -25.54 9.53 9.81
N VAL A 78 -26.23 8.68 10.57
CA VAL A 78 -26.17 7.22 10.41
C VAL A 78 -26.69 6.78 9.03
N ASN A 79 -27.81 7.36 8.57
CA ASN A 79 -28.37 7.02 7.27
C ASN A 79 -27.56 7.57 6.10
N ILE A 80 -26.80 8.65 6.29
CA ILE A 80 -25.80 9.10 5.31
C ILE A 80 -24.78 8.00 5.04
N THR A 81 -24.21 7.42 6.09
CA THR A 81 -23.24 6.32 5.96
C THR A 81 -23.85 5.04 5.39
N LYS A 82 -25.09 4.70 5.78
CA LYS A 82 -25.75 3.49 5.29
C LYS A 82 -26.22 3.56 3.84
N ARG A 83 -26.78 4.71 3.43
CA ARG A 83 -27.49 4.85 2.13
C ARG A 83 -26.64 5.47 1.04
N PHE A 84 -25.72 6.36 1.41
CA PHE A 84 -24.88 7.09 0.47
C PHE A 84 -23.41 6.70 0.57
N HIS A 85 -23.04 5.86 1.55
CA HIS A 85 -21.70 5.29 1.72
C HIS A 85 -20.58 6.30 2.04
N TYR A 86 -20.92 7.50 2.55
CA TYR A 86 -19.94 8.46 3.08
C TYR A 86 -19.82 8.38 4.60
N SER A 87 -18.63 8.59 5.11
CA SER A 87 -18.42 8.77 6.55
C SER A 87 -19.07 10.07 7.04
N ILE A 88 -19.33 10.12 8.35
CA ILE A 88 -19.87 11.33 8.99
C ILE A 88 -18.90 12.50 8.81
N ASP A 89 -17.60 12.25 8.95
CA ASP A 89 -16.57 13.30 8.84
C ASP A 89 -16.49 13.84 7.40
N GLU A 90 -16.56 12.98 6.39
CA GLU A 90 -16.62 13.42 4.97
C GLU A 90 -17.87 14.29 4.72
N PHE A 91 -19.01 13.91 5.29
CA PHE A 91 -20.25 14.66 5.13
C PHE A 91 -20.25 16.02 5.85
N LEU A 92 -19.60 16.12 7.01
CA LEU A 92 -19.59 17.35 7.82
C LEU A 92 -18.46 18.32 7.43
N PHE A 93 -17.31 17.81 7.01
CA PHE A 93 -16.09 18.60 6.89
C PHE A 93 -15.52 18.67 5.46
N THR A 94 -16.13 17.97 4.49
CA THR A 94 -15.67 17.97 3.09
C THR A 94 -16.79 18.39 2.14
N ASP A 95 -16.45 19.16 1.10
CA ASP A 95 -17.34 19.38 -0.05
C ASP A 95 -17.29 18.14 -0.95
N ILE A 96 -18.27 17.23 -0.79
CA ILE A 96 -18.27 15.91 -1.44
C ILE A 96 -18.31 16.04 -2.97
N ARG A 97 -19.09 16.99 -3.49
CA ARG A 97 -19.16 17.25 -4.93
C ARG A 97 -17.78 17.55 -5.48
N THR A 98 -17.07 18.43 -4.79
CA THR A 98 -15.73 18.85 -5.16
C THR A 98 -14.74 17.68 -5.05
N ALA A 99 -14.79 16.94 -3.93
CA ALA A 99 -13.99 15.73 -3.72
C ALA A 99 -14.23 14.62 -4.76
N GLU A 100 -15.43 14.52 -5.35
CA GLU A 100 -15.74 13.56 -6.40
C GLU A 100 -15.39 14.04 -7.81
N ILE A 101 -15.56 15.33 -8.11
CA ILE A 101 -15.11 15.90 -9.37
C ILE A 101 -13.59 15.67 -9.52
N PHE A 102 -12.84 15.84 -8.43
CA PHE A 102 -11.41 15.52 -8.35
C PHE A 102 -11.07 14.02 -8.50
N GLN A 103 -12.04 13.10 -8.43
CA GLN A 103 -11.81 11.67 -8.72
C GLN A 103 -11.91 11.35 -10.21
N THR A 104 -12.52 12.23 -11.02
CA THR A 104 -12.85 11.95 -12.44
C THR A 104 -12.12 12.79 -13.48
N GLY A 105 -11.32 13.79 -13.09
CA GLY A 105 -10.53 14.56 -14.05
C GLY A 105 -9.40 15.35 -13.38
N ASP A 106 -8.20 15.11 -13.89
CA ASP A 106 -6.95 15.89 -13.85
C ASP A 106 -6.55 16.64 -12.56
N GLU A 107 -5.41 16.19 -12.02
CA GLU A 107 -4.49 16.81 -11.05
C GLU A 107 -5.01 17.22 -9.65
N GLU A 108 -4.64 16.37 -8.69
CA GLU A 108 -4.11 16.66 -7.35
C GLU A 108 -4.75 17.76 -6.49
N ASP A 109 -5.83 17.40 -5.79
CA ASP A 109 -5.94 17.69 -4.35
C ASP A 109 -6.89 16.67 -3.69
N LEU A 110 -6.31 15.54 -3.24
CA LEU A 110 -7.06 14.53 -2.50
C LEU A 110 -7.35 15.03 -1.07
N PRO A 111 -8.56 14.83 -0.52
CA PRO A 111 -8.88 15.28 0.83
C PRO A 111 -7.91 14.72 1.88
N ALA A 112 -7.52 15.52 2.87
CA ALA A 112 -6.62 15.11 3.96
C ALA A 112 -7.09 13.82 4.69
N ALA A 113 -8.39 13.55 4.70
CA ALA A 113 -9.00 12.32 5.22
C ALA A 113 -8.53 11.05 4.49
N SER A 114 -8.25 11.14 3.19
CA SER A 114 -7.73 10.01 2.39
C SER A 114 -6.34 9.58 2.84
N TYR A 115 -5.56 10.48 3.42
CA TYR A 115 -4.21 10.16 3.86
C TYR A 115 -4.15 9.55 5.27
N MET A 116 -5.10 9.92 6.14
CA MET A 116 -5.18 9.42 7.53
C MET A 116 -5.24 7.88 7.58
N LYS A 117 -5.84 7.23 6.58
CA LYS A 117 -5.92 5.76 6.51
C LYS A 117 -4.55 5.08 6.40
N PHE A 118 -3.53 5.79 5.91
CA PHE A 118 -2.17 5.28 5.73
C PHE A 118 -1.28 5.45 6.95
N GLN A 119 -1.73 6.14 8.01
CA GLN A 119 -0.89 6.37 9.19
C GLN A 119 -0.55 5.07 9.93
N GLY A 120 0.66 5.03 10.49
CA GLY A 120 1.14 3.95 11.35
C GLY A 120 2.39 3.24 10.84
N ALA A 121 2.71 2.13 11.50
CA ALA A 121 3.88 1.31 11.19
C ALA A 121 3.54 0.18 10.21
N TYR A 122 4.42 -0.01 9.24
CA TYR A 122 4.34 -1.05 8.21
C TYR A 122 5.63 -1.83 8.17
N GLN A 123 5.52 -3.13 8.04
CA GLN A 123 6.64 -3.97 7.64
C GLN A 123 6.73 -4.04 6.13
N VAL A 124 7.95 -3.91 5.62
CA VAL A 124 8.27 -4.06 4.20
C VAL A 124 8.95 -5.40 3.99
N TYR A 125 8.66 -6.05 2.88
CA TYR A 125 9.31 -7.29 2.44
C TYR A 125 9.77 -7.14 0.99
N TYR A 126 11.02 -7.51 0.71
CA TYR A 126 11.63 -7.41 -0.61
C TYR A 126 12.84 -8.36 -0.72
N PHE A 127 13.34 -8.62 -1.93
CA PHE A 127 14.50 -9.48 -2.11
C PHE A 127 15.83 -8.74 -1.89
N ASN A 128 16.82 -9.47 -1.39
CA ASN A 128 18.16 -8.97 -1.19
C ASN A 128 18.87 -8.74 -2.53
N THR A 129 19.17 -7.49 -2.86
CA THR A 129 19.83 -7.10 -4.12
C THR A 129 21.36 -7.05 -4.04
N SER A 130 21.97 -7.55 -2.96
CA SER A 130 23.44 -7.55 -2.79
C SER A 130 24.17 -8.49 -3.77
N SER A 131 23.48 -9.50 -4.30
CA SER A 131 24.01 -10.46 -5.27
C SER A 131 24.08 -9.83 -6.66
N PHE A 132 25.21 -9.97 -7.34
CA PHE A 132 25.29 -9.65 -8.76
C PHE A 132 24.52 -10.70 -9.59
N ARG A 133 23.86 -10.28 -10.68
CA ARG A 133 23.12 -11.15 -11.61
C ARG A 133 23.91 -12.44 -11.90
N GLU A 134 23.22 -13.57 -11.92
CA GLU A 134 23.75 -14.93 -12.22
C GLU A 134 24.62 -15.58 -11.12
N LYS A 135 24.86 -14.92 -9.97
CA LYS A 135 25.58 -15.53 -8.82
C LYS A 135 24.70 -15.78 -7.59
N GLU A 136 23.39 -15.55 -7.70
CA GLU A 136 22.40 -15.82 -6.67
C GLU A 136 22.27 -17.34 -6.47
N ARG A 137 22.85 -17.87 -5.39
CA ARG A 137 22.74 -19.30 -5.00
C ARG A 137 21.86 -19.51 -3.77
N ARG A 138 21.19 -18.46 -3.30
CA ARG A 138 20.39 -18.51 -2.08
C ARG A 138 19.01 -19.09 -2.39
N PHE A 139 18.58 -20.04 -1.57
CA PHE A 139 17.20 -20.53 -1.57
C PHE A 139 16.24 -19.40 -1.17
N HIS A 140 15.01 -19.45 -1.68
CA HIS A 140 14.01 -18.37 -1.63
C HIS A 140 13.72 -17.80 -0.22
N GLY A 141 13.85 -18.59 0.85
CA GLY A 141 13.70 -18.08 2.23
C GLY A 141 14.82 -17.12 2.64
N ASN A 142 16.09 -17.49 2.39
CA ASN A 142 17.27 -16.71 2.80
C ASN A 142 17.57 -15.49 1.90
N SER A 143 16.79 -15.27 0.85
CA SER A 143 16.92 -14.11 -0.04
C SER A 143 16.02 -12.96 0.39
N LEU A 144 15.08 -13.14 1.30
CA LEU A 144 14.23 -12.05 1.76
C LEU A 144 14.95 -11.10 2.72
N LYS A 145 14.62 -9.83 2.58
CA LYS A 145 14.93 -8.75 3.50
C LYS A 145 13.64 -8.10 3.93
N SER A 146 13.69 -7.53 5.12
CA SER A 146 12.59 -6.80 5.69
C SER A 146 13.02 -5.40 6.10
N GLY A 147 12.04 -4.55 6.33
CA GLY A 147 12.22 -3.20 6.83
C GLY A 147 11.00 -2.75 7.60
N VAL A 148 11.12 -1.62 8.28
CA VAL A 148 10.00 -0.97 8.96
C VAL A 148 9.86 0.42 8.36
N LEU A 149 8.66 0.73 7.87
CA LEU A 149 8.24 2.08 7.50
C LEU A 149 7.27 2.59 8.54
N TYR A 150 7.33 3.89 8.77
CA TYR A 150 6.42 4.59 9.65
C TYR A 150 5.94 5.84 8.93
N MET A 151 4.62 5.95 8.79
CA MET A 151 3.95 7.00 8.03
C MET A 151 3.15 7.87 8.98
N GLU A 152 3.38 9.19 8.93
CA GLU A 152 2.64 10.17 9.74
C GLU A 152 2.27 11.41 8.91
N LYS A 153 1.24 12.13 9.36
CA LYS A 153 0.91 13.44 8.78
C LYS A 153 1.98 14.45 9.17
N ASP A 154 2.42 15.27 8.22
CA ASP A 154 3.31 16.37 8.55
C ASP A 154 2.57 17.42 9.38
N CYS A 155 3.03 17.68 10.60
CA CYS A 155 2.45 18.70 11.47
C CYS A 155 2.68 20.12 10.93
N ARG A 156 3.61 20.30 9.98
CA ARG A 156 4.03 21.60 9.43
C ARG A 156 3.58 21.85 7.98
N GLY A 157 2.86 20.90 7.37
CA GLY A 157 2.39 21.00 5.98
C GLY A 157 1.16 20.13 5.73
N SER A 158 0.67 20.10 4.49
CA SER A 158 -0.44 19.23 4.06
C SER A 158 0.01 17.80 3.70
N GLY A 159 1.32 17.57 3.58
CA GLY A 159 1.91 16.29 3.15
C GLY A 159 2.04 15.24 4.26
N HIS A 160 2.49 14.05 3.86
CA HIS A 160 2.79 12.93 4.76
C HIS A 160 4.29 12.64 4.76
N LYS A 161 4.83 12.36 5.94
CA LYS A 161 6.23 12.00 6.14
C LYS A 161 6.36 10.50 6.32
N ILE A 162 7.34 9.94 5.63
CA ILE A 162 7.72 8.54 5.78
C ILE A 162 9.12 8.47 6.41
N TYR A 163 9.22 7.62 7.41
CA TYR A 163 10.44 7.25 8.10
C TYR A 163 10.68 5.76 7.93
N GLY A 164 11.88 5.36 7.54
CA GLY A 164 12.17 3.95 7.25
C GLY A 164 13.48 3.45 7.84
N ILE A 165 13.51 2.20 8.28
CA ILE A 165 14.74 1.41 8.42
C ILE A 165 14.61 0.19 7.51
N LEU A 166 15.54 0.04 6.58
CA LEU A 166 15.58 -1.11 5.66
C LEU A 166 16.79 -2.02 5.96
N ASP A 167 16.90 -3.12 5.22
CA ASP A 167 17.96 -4.13 5.34
C ASP A 167 18.00 -4.78 6.74
N LEU A 168 16.83 -5.16 7.24
CA LEU A 168 16.63 -5.96 8.44
C LEU A 168 16.30 -7.42 8.06
N SER A 169 16.51 -8.35 9.00
CA SER A 169 15.85 -9.66 8.92
C SER A 169 14.37 -9.53 9.31
N LYS A 170 13.51 -10.46 8.87
CA LYS A 170 12.10 -10.49 9.26
C LYS A 170 11.95 -10.44 10.77
N ASP A 171 12.65 -11.32 11.49
CA ASP A 171 12.62 -11.36 12.96
C ASP A 171 12.99 -10.02 13.61
N SER A 172 13.95 -9.30 13.02
CA SER A 172 14.37 -8.01 13.56
C SER A 172 13.28 -6.96 13.36
N ALA A 173 12.70 -6.89 12.16
CA ALA A 173 11.58 -6.00 11.86
C ALA A 173 10.33 -6.35 12.72
N ASP A 174 10.02 -7.63 12.88
CA ASP A 174 8.94 -8.13 13.75
C ASP A 174 9.15 -7.69 15.21
N ARG A 175 10.40 -7.67 15.71
CA ARG A 175 10.71 -7.16 17.04
C ARG A 175 10.52 -5.64 17.12
N TYR A 176 10.96 -4.88 16.12
CA TYR A 176 10.76 -3.43 16.08
C TYR A 176 9.27 -3.06 16.15
N ILE A 177 8.43 -3.74 15.37
CA ILE A 177 6.99 -3.53 15.35
C ILE A 177 6.33 -4.05 16.63
N ARG A 178 6.68 -5.26 17.09
CA ARG A 178 6.13 -5.79 18.35
C ARG A 178 6.48 -4.92 19.55
N ASP A 179 7.69 -4.42 19.66
CA ASP A 179 8.07 -3.54 20.77
C ASP A 179 7.29 -2.22 20.78
N ALA A 180 6.89 -1.74 19.60
CA ALA A 180 6.02 -0.57 19.47
C ALA A 180 4.57 -0.87 19.85
N VAL A 181 4.07 -2.07 19.52
CA VAL A 181 2.67 -2.48 19.79
C VAL A 181 2.48 -3.01 21.22
N ARG A 182 3.47 -3.70 21.80
CA ARG A 182 3.37 -4.46 23.07
C ARG A 182 3.47 -3.57 24.32
N ASN A 183 4.03 -2.37 24.21
CA ASN A 183 4.01 -1.38 25.29
C ASN A 183 2.82 -0.45 25.07
N GLY A 184 1.60 -0.91 25.40
CA GLY A 184 0.32 -0.19 25.24
C GLY A 184 0.16 1.17 25.97
N ARG A 185 1.26 1.91 26.12
CA ARG A 185 1.39 3.29 26.58
C ARG A 185 2.30 4.14 25.68
N SER A 186 2.90 3.59 24.63
CA SER A 186 3.70 4.39 23.69
C SER A 186 3.02 4.40 22.33
N PRO A 187 2.53 5.57 21.89
CA PRO A 187 2.04 5.75 20.52
C PRO A 187 3.11 5.33 19.52
N GLU A 188 2.70 5.18 18.28
CA GLU A 188 3.46 5.34 17.05
C GLU A 188 4.77 6.17 17.14
N SER A 189 4.85 7.16 18.05
CA SER A 189 6.06 7.88 18.47
C SER A 189 7.25 6.99 18.88
N SER A 190 7.05 5.80 19.45
CA SER A 190 8.17 4.93 19.86
C SER A 190 8.91 4.26 18.69
N VAL A 191 8.21 3.95 17.59
CA VAL A 191 8.84 3.49 16.34
C VAL A 191 9.64 4.63 15.76
N LEU A 192 9.01 5.80 15.66
CA LEU A 192 9.62 7.01 15.14
C LEU A 192 10.89 7.38 15.92
N ASP A 193 10.85 7.35 17.25
CA ASP A 193 12.00 7.63 18.10
C ASP A 193 13.11 6.58 17.90
N LYS A 194 12.76 5.29 17.76
CA LYS A 194 13.74 4.25 17.43
C LYS A 194 14.37 4.48 16.05
N ILE A 195 13.59 4.88 15.04
CA ILE A 195 14.09 5.20 13.70
C ILE A 195 15.00 6.44 13.75
N LYS A 196 14.56 7.50 14.44
CA LYS A 196 15.33 8.73 14.64
C LYS A 196 16.60 8.51 15.45
N ASN A 197 16.59 7.63 16.45
CA ASN A 197 17.79 7.27 17.23
C ASN A 197 18.70 6.28 16.49
N ALA A 198 18.16 5.53 15.54
CA ALA A 198 18.92 4.68 14.64
C ALA A 198 19.62 5.46 13.51
N THR A 199 19.50 6.79 13.44
CA THR A 199 20.15 7.68 12.45
C THR A 199 21.68 7.54 12.35
N ARG A 200 22.33 6.89 13.32
CA ARG A 200 23.75 6.51 13.22
C ARG A 200 24.01 5.29 12.34
N MET A 201 22.97 4.60 11.88
CA MET A 201 23.05 3.44 11.02
C MET A 201 22.77 3.87 9.56
N SER A 202 23.58 3.40 8.61
CA SER A 202 23.47 3.69 7.17
C SER A 202 22.22 3.09 6.50
N ARG A 203 21.15 2.81 7.25
CA ARG A 203 19.96 2.06 6.84
C ARG A 203 18.66 2.85 7.03
N THR A 204 18.76 4.11 7.50
CA THR A 204 17.62 4.98 7.73
C THR A 204 17.26 5.80 6.50
N TYR A 205 15.98 5.85 6.17
CA TYR A 205 15.43 6.58 5.03
C TYR A 205 14.34 7.55 5.48
N PHE A 206 14.22 8.66 4.76
CA PHE A 206 13.29 9.74 5.03
C PHE A 206 12.69 10.25 3.72
N GLY A 207 11.39 10.58 3.73
CA GLY A 207 10.79 11.27 2.61
C GLY A 207 9.27 11.40 2.72
N GLY A 208 8.60 11.31 1.58
CA GLY A 208 7.21 11.73 1.40
C GLY A 208 6.31 10.64 0.83
N LEU A 209 5.01 10.82 1.05
CA LEU A 209 3.96 10.03 0.44
C LEU A 209 3.05 10.94 -0.38
N ASP A 210 2.90 10.60 -1.66
CA ASP A 210 2.00 11.27 -2.59
C ASP A 210 0.94 10.28 -3.08
N LEU A 211 -0.25 10.78 -3.39
CA LEU A 211 -1.37 9.96 -3.80
C LEU A 211 -1.92 10.44 -5.14
N SER A 212 -2.16 9.50 -6.05
CA SER A 212 -3.08 9.72 -7.17
C SER A 212 -4.46 9.12 -6.86
N SER A 213 -5.36 9.23 -7.83
CA SER A 213 -6.66 8.56 -7.77
C SER A 213 -6.54 7.04 -7.60
N LYS A 214 -5.50 6.42 -8.18
CA LYS A 214 -5.34 4.96 -8.23
C LYS A 214 -4.05 4.41 -7.61
N HIS A 215 -3.07 5.26 -7.30
CA HIS A 215 -1.76 4.80 -6.84
C HIS A 215 -1.26 5.58 -5.62
N ILE A 216 -0.36 4.96 -4.89
CA ILE A 216 0.40 5.53 -3.78
C ILE A 216 1.85 5.58 -4.21
N TYR A 217 2.45 6.76 -4.14
CA TYR A 217 3.86 7.00 -4.43
C TYR A 217 4.59 7.24 -3.12
N MET A 218 5.71 6.56 -2.93
CA MET A 218 6.56 6.74 -1.75
C MET A 218 7.99 7.02 -2.19
N ASP A 219 8.46 8.21 -1.83
CA ASP A 219 9.82 8.66 -2.13
C ASP A 219 10.62 8.74 -0.85
N LEU A 220 11.74 8.02 -0.82
CA LEU A 220 12.58 7.83 0.36
C LEU A 220 14.04 8.08 0.01
N ARG A 221 14.75 8.84 0.84
CA ARG A 221 16.19 9.10 0.69
C ARG A 221 16.93 8.70 1.94
N SER A 222 18.07 8.05 1.77
CA SER A 222 18.91 7.67 2.90
C SER A 222 19.57 8.90 3.51
N ASP A 223 19.64 8.94 4.83
CA ASP A 223 20.53 9.88 5.51
C ASP A 223 21.97 9.34 5.46
N GLY A 224 22.93 10.17 5.08
CA GLY A 224 24.36 9.80 4.95
C GLY A 224 24.81 9.04 3.70
N VAL A 225 23.92 8.36 2.96
CA VAL A 225 24.22 7.70 1.68
C VAL A 225 23.39 8.38 0.59
N LYS A 226 23.98 8.70 -0.57
CA LYS A 226 23.24 9.22 -1.75
C LYS A 226 22.41 8.11 -2.41
N ASP A 227 21.57 7.45 -1.63
CA ASP A 227 20.66 6.40 -2.07
C ASP A 227 19.22 6.92 -1.98
N ALA A 228 18.42 6.57 -2.98
CA ALA A 228 17.04 6.96 -3.12
C ALA A 228 16.21 5.75 -3.52
N ILE A 229 15.02 5.66 -2.96
CA ILE A 229 14.06 4.59 -3.20
C ILE A 229 12.76 5.25 -3.60
N HIS A 230 12.20 4.74 -4.70
CA HIS A 230 10.87 5.09 -5.16
C HIS A 230 10.02 3.82 -5.14
N MET A 231 8.86 3.87 -4.50
CA MET A 231 7.90 2.76 -4.49
C MET A 231 6.55 3.21 -5.01
N ILE A 232 5.90 2.33 -5.76
CA ILE A 232 4.54 2.55 -6.29
C ILE A 232 3.67 1.37 -5.89
N PHE A 233 2.53 1.67 -5.28
CA PHE A 233 1.51 0.71 -4.89
C PHE A 233 0.16 1.08 -5.49
N HIS A 234 -0.72 0.10 -5.65
CA HIS A 234 -2.13 0.37 -5.92
C HIS A 234 -2.79 0.99 -4.68
N ARG A 235 -3.63 1.99 -4.91
CA ARG A 235 -4.47 2.55 -3.87
C ARG A 235 -5.74 1.70 -3.80
N PRO A 236 -6.04 1.07 -2.66
CA PRO A 236 -7.26 0.30 -2.56
C PRO A 236 -8.47 1.24 -2.63
N GLU A 237 -9.44 0.85 -3.44
CA GLU A 237 -10.74 1.52 -3.60
C GLU A 237 -11.63 1.37 -2.35
N SER A 238 -11.21 0.55 -1.38
CA SER A 238 -12.02 0.25 -0.20
C SER A 238 -12.26 1.48 0.70
N ASN A 239 -13.49 1.64 1.18
CA ASN A 239 -13.89 2.57 2.24
C ASN A 239 -13.38 2.17 3.65
N SER A 240 -12.37 1.30 3.72
CA SER A 240 -11.81 0.91 5.01
C SER A 240 -11.07 2.09 5.62
N GLY A 241 -11.37 2.41 6.88
CA GLY A 241 -10.72 3.52 7.59
C GLY A 241 -9.23 3.31 7.87
N ARG A 242 -8.65 2.17 7.43
CA ARG A 242 -7.24 1.83 7.62
C ARG A 242 -6.72 1.02 6.44
N TYR A 243 -5.60 1.46 5.89
CA TYR A 243 -4.81 0.68 4.94
C TYR A 243 -4.09 -0.45 5.68
N ILE A 244 -4.14 -1.67 5.16
CA ILE A 244 -3.54 -2.86 5.78
C ILE A 244 -2.29 -3.35 5.06
N GLY A 245 -1.97 -2.78 3.90
CA GLY A 245 -0.89 -3.26 3.05
C GLY A 245 -1.33 -3.62 1.64
N GLY A 246 -0.36 -4.01 0.83
CA GLY A 246 -0.50 -4.32 -0.59
C GLY A 246 0.86 -4.65 -1.22
N LEU A 247 0.81 -5.02 -2.49
CA LEU A 247 1.94 -5.33 -3.33
C LEU A 247 2.23 -4.15 -4.28
N GLY A 248 3.51 -3.90 -4.54
CA GLY A 248 3.94 -2.81 -5.41
C GLY A 248 5.29 -3.08 -6.07
N THR A 249 5.79 -2.04 -6.73
CA THR A 249 7.12 -2.05 -7.35
C THR A 249 8.04 -1.07 -6.62
N MET A 250 9.31 -1.43 -6.53
CA MET A 250 10.35 -0.62 -5.92
C MET A 250 11.50 -0.43 -6.90
N ILE A 251 11.91 0.82 -7.07
CA ILE A 251 13.14 1.22 -7.76
C ILE A 251 14.11 1.72 -6.69
N SER A 252 15.31 1.15 -6.65
CA SER A 252 16.32 1.46 -5.62
C SER A 252 17.74 1.23 -6.13
N VAL A 253 18.75 1.74 -5.43
CA VAL A 253 20.16 1.42 -5.73
C VAL A 253 20.60 0.24 -4.88
N SER A 254 21.13 -0.80 -5.52
CA SER A 254 21.66 -1.96 -4.81
C SER A 254 22.85 -1.58 -3.95
N ARG A 255 22.96 -2.19 -2.77
CA ARG A 255 24.07 -1.93 -1.82
C ARG A 255 25.27 -2.87 -2.00
N GLY A 256 25.33 -3.58 -3.13
CA GLY A 256 26.39 -4.54 -3.46
C GLY A 256 27.69 -3.88 -3.95
N ALA A 257 28.64 -4.70 -4.39
CA ALA A 257 29.98 -4.24 -4.82
C ALA A 257 29.98 -3.25 -6.01
N GLY A 258 28.89 -3.19 -6.78
CA GLY A 258 28.64 -2.15 -7.75
C GLY A 258 27.26 -1.58 -7.48
N ALA A 259 27.19 -0.43 -6.81
CA ALA A 259 25.95 0.27 -6.51
C ALA A 259 25.17 0.51 -7.82
N ALA A 260 24.19 -0.33 -8.09
CA ALA A 260 23.52 -0.41 -9.39
C ALA A 260 22.02 -0.18 -9.22
N PRO A 261 21.38 0.59 -10.11
CA PRO A 261 19.93 0.69 -10.13
C PRO A 261 19.27 -0.69 -10.26
N SER A 262 18.22 -0.92 -9.48
CA SER A 262 17.48 -2.18 -9.41
C SER A 262 15.98 -1.92 -9.32
N VAL A 263 15.21 -2.76 -10.01
CA VAL A 263 13.74 -2.78 -9.97
C VAL A 263 13.31 -4.14 -9.44
N GLN A 264 12.41 -4.15 -8.47
CA GLN A 264 11.88 -5.39 -7.90
C GLN A 264 10.46 -5.21 -7.35
N TYR A 265 9.80 -6.33 -7.08
CA TYR A 265 8.56 -6.35 -6.33
C TYR A 265 8.81 -6.07 -4.85
N VAL A 266 7.89 -5.37 -4.22
CA VAL A 266 7.92 -5.03 -2.80
C VAL A 266 6.53 -5.21 -2.21
N ALA A 267 6.45 -5.77 -1.01
CA ALA A 267 5.20 -5.87 -0.27
C ALA A 267 5.29 -5.02 0.99
N ILE A 268 4.19 -4.34 1.33
CA ILE A 268 4.04 -3.66 2.60
C ILE A 268 2.84 -4.22 3.34
N VAL A 269 2.96 -4.39 4.64
CA VAL A 269 1.87 -4.87 5.49
C VAL A 269 1.85 -4.05 6.75
N LYS A 270 0.65 -3.65 7.18
CA LYS A 270 0.49 -2.95 8.45
C LYS A 270 0.81 -3.89 9.59
N ASP A 271 1.58 -3.41 10.56
CA ASP A 271 2.18 -4.25 11.60
C ASP A 271 3.07 -5.38 11.01
N SER A 272 2.98 -6.59 11.55
CA SER A 272 3.82 -7.75 11.18
C SER A 272 2.95 -8.98 10.92
N LEU A 273 3.36 -9.82 9.95
CA LEU A 273 2.68 -11.08 9.64
C LEU A 273 3.39 -12.27 10.29
N ASP A 274 2.62 -13.13 10.93
CA ASP A 274 3.11 -14.38 11.52
C ASP A 274 3.06 -15.53 10.50
N VAL A 275 3.94 -15.45 9.51
CA VAL A 275 4.04 -16.39 8.38
C VAL A 275 5.50 -16.65 8.04
N SER A 276 5.78 -17.75 7.34
CA SER A 276 7.15 -18.11 6.96
C SER A 276 7.70 -17.20 5.86
N GLU A 277 9.03 -17.10 5.81
CA GLU A 277 9.72 -16.35 4.76
C GLU A 277 9.50 -16.99 3.38
N GLU A 278 9.40 -18.32 3.31
CA GLU A 278 9.13 -19.04 2.05
C GLU A 278 7.76 -18.71 1.47
N GLU A 279 6.73 -18.63 2.33
CA GLU A 279 5.38 -18.29 1.90
C GLU A 279 5.34 -16.86 1.36
N LEU A 280 5.95 -15.90 2.06
CA LEU A 280 6.07 -14.51 1.60
C LEU A 280 6.86 -14.39 0.29
N ALA A 281 7.94 -15.15 0.13
CA ALA A 281 8.75 -15.16 -1.08
C ALA A 281 7.93 -15.65 -2.28
N SER A 282 7.05 -16.63 -2.08
CA SER A 282 6.20 -17.15 -3.16
C SER A 282 5.24 -16.09 -3.72
N TYR A 283 4.69 -15.23 -2.85
CA TYR A 283 3.85 -14.10 -3.25
C TYR A 283 4.65 -13.00 -3.95
N LEU A 284 5.86 -12.67 -3.45
CA LEU A 284 6.73 -11.67 -4.07
C LEU A 284 7.29 -12.09 -5.43
N LEU A 285 7.42 -13.39 -5.69
CA LEU A 285 7.85 -13.93 -6.98
C LEU A 285 6.73 -13.92 -8.03
N MET A 286 5.50 -13.56 -7.65
CA MET A 286 4.42 -13.24 -8.59
C MET A 286 4.23 -14.34 -9.61
N ARG A 287 3.83 -15.54 -9.13
CA ARG A 287 3.62 -16.79 -9.91
C ARG A 287 4.23 -16.66 -11.32
N GLY A 288 5.56 -16.82 -11.39
CA GLY A 288 6.37 -16.33 -12.52
C GLY A 288 5.73 -16.52 -13.90
N PRO A 289 6.01 -15.64 -14.87
CA PRO A 289 5.29 -15.55 -16.13
C PRO A 289 5.10 -16.95 -16.69
N GLY A 290 3.87 -17.35 -17.04
CA GLY A 290 3.59 -18.70 -17.54
C GLY A 290 4.64 -19.13 -18.55
N ILE A 291 5.61 -19.94 -18.10
CA ILE A 291 6.84 -20.25 -18.87
C ILE A 291 6.51 -21.18 -20.04
N VAL A 292 5.27 -21.66 -20.06
CA VAL A 292 4.76 -22.67 -20.96
C VAL A 292 3.38 -22.18 -21.41
N ASP A 293 3.32 -21.50 -22.55
CA ASP A 293 2.04 -21.28 -23.22
C ASP A 293 1.63 -22.55 -23.99
N GLU A 294 0.31 -22.78 -24.13
CA GLU A 294 -0.22 -24.00 -24.77
C GLU A 294 0.25 -24.13 -26.23
N GLU A 295 0.52 -23.00 -26.89
CA GLU A 295 1.03 -22.93 -28.25
C GLU A 295 2.44 -23.54 -28.35
N SER A 296 3.37 -23.13 -27.50
CA SER A 296 4.74 -23.66 -27.42
C SER A 296 4.76 -25.16 -27.08
N VAL A 297 3.82 -25.62 -26.25
CA VAL A 297 3.65 -27.05 -25.94
C VAL A 297 3.15 -27.80 -27.18
N GLY A 298 2.17 -27.24 -27.88
CA GLY A 298 1.63 -27.80 -29.11
C GLY A 298 2.70 -27.92 -30.21
N GLU A 299 3.53 -26.89 -30.36
CA GLU A 299 4.65 -26.89 -31.30
C GLU A 299 5.71 -27.94 -30.94
N LEU A 300 6.08 -28.04 -29.66
CA LEU A 300 7.02 -29.05 -29.18
C LEU A 300 6.45 -30.47 -29.38
N ALA A 301 5.17 -30.68 -29.09
CA ALA A 301 4.49 -31.95 -29.27
C ALA A 301 4.46 -32.35 -30.75
N ALA A 302 4.04 -31.44 -31.64
CA ALA A 302 4.04 -31.66 -33.08
C ALA A 302 5.45 -31.93 -33.64
N PHE A 303 6.47 -31.24 -33.10
CA PHE A 303 7.86 -31.46 -33.46
C PHE A 303 8.34 -32.86 -33.04
N VAL A 304 8.05 -33.28 -31.81
CA VAL A 304 8.37 -34.63 -31.31
C VAL A 304 7.64 -35.69 -32.13
N GLU A 305 6.34 -35.52 -32.38
CA GLU A 305 5.57 -36.45 -33.23
C GLU A 305 6.20 -36.58 -34.62
N LYS A 306 6.60 -35.47 -35.25
CA LYS A 306 7.27 -35.48 -36.56
C LYS A 306 8.65 -36.15 -36.52
N LEU A 307 9.39 -36.03 -35.41
CA LEU A 307 10.73 -36.61 -35.23
C LEU A 307 10.70 -38.14 -35.03
N TYR A 308 9.62 -38.65 -34.44
CA TYR A 308 9.42 -40.07 -34.14
C TYR A 308 8.41 -40.77 -35.07
N SER A 309 7.78 -40.03 -35.98
CA SER A 309 6.84 -40.59 -36.94
C SER A 309 7.50 -41.57 -37.92
N PRO A 310 6.86 -42.70 -38.24
CA PRO A 310 7.39 -43.71 -39.18
C PRO A 310 7.47 -43.22 -40.63
N GLY A 311 6.89 -42.05 -40.96
CA GLY A 311 6.99 -41.39 -42.26
C GLY A 311 7.85 -40.11 -42.25
N ALA A 312 8.71 -39.93 -41.24
CA ALA A 312 9.62 -38.79 -41.18
C ALA A 312 10.60 -38.80 -42.37
N ALA A 313 11.02 -37.61 -42.83
CA ALA A 313 12.02 -37.49 -43.89
C ALA A 313 13.23 -38.40 -43.63
N GLU A 314 13.79 -39.03 -44.67
CA GLU A 314 14.86 -40.05 -44.59
C GLU A 314 16.00 -39.65 -43.64
N PHE A 315 16.39 -38.37 -43.65
CA PHE A 315 17.39 -37.82 -42.75
C PHE A 315 17.03 -37.90 -41.26
N LEU A 316 15.76 -37.67 -40.90
CA LEU A 316 15.27 -37.74 -39.51
C LEU A 316 15.09 -39.18 -39.04
N ALA A 317 14.77 -40.09 -39.96
CA ALA A 317 14.71 -41.52 -39.68
C ALA A 317 16.10 -42.11 -39.38
N ALA A 318 17.15 -41.56 -40.01
CA ALA A 318 18.54 -41.98 -39.83
C ALA A 318 19.20 -41.51 -38.51
N LEU A 319 18.55 -40.62 -37.75
CA LEU A 319 19.09 -40.13 -36.47
C LEU A 319 18.98 -41.20 -35.38
N SER A 320 20.04 -41.34 -34.59
CA SER A 320 20.04 -42.20 -33.41
C SER A 320 19.12 -41.65 -32.32
N GLY A 321 18.68 -42.51 -31.40
CA GLY A 321 17.84 -42.09 -30.27
C GLY A 321 18.50 -41.00 -29.40
N GLU A 322 19.82 -41.03 -29.24
CA GLU A 322 20.62 -40.00 -28.56
C GLU A 322 20.58 -38.66 -29.31
N GLN A 323 20.73 -38.69 -30.64
CA GLN A 323 20.67 -37.48 -31.47
C GLN A 323 19.27 -36.86 -31.45
N LYS A 324 18.22 -37.69 -31.52
CA LYS A 324 16.84 -37.22 -31.39
C LYS A 324 16.59 -36.55 -30.04
N LYS A 325 17.05 -37.14 -28.94
CA LYS A 325 16.97 -36.55 -27.59
C LYS A 325 17.75 -35.23 -27.49
N ALA A 326 18.95 -35.14 -28.07
CA ALA A 326 19.75 -33.92 -28.07
C ALA A 326 19.03 -32.78 -28.81
N ILE A 327 18.39 -33.09 -29.94
CA ILE A 327 17.61 -32.14 -30.74
C ILE A 327 16.38 -31.66 -29.95
N VAL A 328 15.62 -32.57 -29.34
CA VAL A 328 14.45 -32.19 -28.50
C VAL A 328 14.88 -31.31 -27.33
N LYS A 329 15.97 -31.67 -26.64
CA LYS A 329 16.51 -30.87 -25.52
C LYS A 329 16.94 -29.48 -25.97
N SER A 330 17.57 -29.36 -27.14
CA SER A 330 17.96 -28.08 -27.72
C SER A 330 16.75 -27.22 -28.04
N ASN A 331 15.70 -27.81 -28.63
CA ASN A 331 14.49 -27.10 -29.01
C ASN A 331 13.68 -26.66 -27.77
N PHE A 332 13.58 -27.52 -26.76
CA PHE A 332 12.99 -27.16 -25.47
C PHE A 332 13.72 -26.00 -24.80
N ASN A 333 15.06 -26.04 -24.76
CA ASN A 333 15.85 -24.94 -24.20
C ASN A 333 15.69 -23.64 -24.98
N MET A 334 15.52 -23.71 -26.31
CA MET A 334 15.27 -22.55 -27.16
C MET A 334 13.91 -21.94 -26.84
N ILE A 335 12.83 -22.72 -26.85
CA ILE A 335 11.47 -22.27 -26.50
C ILE A 335 11.44 -21.68 -25.09
N LEU A 336 12.05 -22.36 -24.12
CA LEU A 336 12.10 -21.89 -22.75
C LEU A 336 12.90 -20.59 -22.64
N ARG A 337 14.04 -20.48 -23.32
CA ARG A 337 14.81 -19.22 -23.37
C ARG A 337 14.02 -18.11 -24.03
N GLU A 338 13.39 -18.34 -25.18
CA GLU A 338 12.60 -17.35 -25.90
C GLU A 338 11.39 -16.88 -25.08
N THR A 339 10.71 -17.80 -24.40
CA THR A 339 9.58 -17.48 -23.51
C THR A 339 10.04 -16.68 -22.30
N LEU A 340 11.17 -17.05 -21.70
CA LEU A 340 11.77 -16.28 -20.62
C LEU A 340 12.24 -14.90 -21.13
N GLU A 341 12.95 -14.80 -22.25
CA GLU A 341 13.41 -13.53 -22.80
C GLU A 341 12.23 -12.61 -23.15
N ARG A 342 11.14 -13.17 -23.71
CA ARG A 342 9.90 -12.45 -24.05
C ARG A 342 9.22 -11.88 -22.80
N ASN A 343 9.18 -12.62 -21.70
CA ASN A 343 8.38 -12.25 -20.53
C ASN A 343 9.19 -11.61 -19.38
N LEU A 344 10.42 -12.06 -19.12
CA LEU A 344 11.26 -11.55 -18.03
C LEU A 344 12.00 -10.25 -18.37
N SER A 345 12.20 -9.95 -19.66
CA SER A 345 13.04 -8.82 -20.09
C SER A 345 12.26 -7.59 -20.53
N ARG A 346 10.96 -7.72 -20.78
CA ARG A 346 10.15 -6.63 -21.37
C ARG A 346 9.51 -5.73 -20.32
N ASP A 347 9.00 -6.31 -19.23
CA ASP A 347 8.21 -5.56 -18.26
C ASP A 347 8.07 -6.30 -16.92
N LEU A 348 8.38 -5.59 -15.82
CA LEU A 348 8.02 -5.98 -14.46
C LEU A 348 6.79 -5.15 -14.07
N LYS A 349 5.65 -5.81 -13.89
CA LYS A 349 4.37 -5.16 -13.60
C LYS A 349 3.70 -5.87 -12.44
N VAL A 350 3.12 -5.08 -11.54
CA VAL A 350 2.16 -5.58 -10.55
C VAL A 350 0.77 -5.29 -11.09
N SER A 351 0.05 -6.34 -11.51
CA SER A 351 -1.33 -6.20 -11.97
C SER A 351 -2.28 -5.94 -10.79
N LEU A 352 -3.52 -5.55 -11.10
CA LEU A 352 -4.55 -5.40 -10.07
C LEU A 352 -4.89 -6.77 -9.46
N GLU A 353 -4.92 -7.81 -10.28
CA GLU A 353 -5.20 -9.18 -9.88
C GLU A 353 -4.14 -9.70 -8.89
N ASP A 354 -2.87 -9.41 -9.15
CA ASP A 354 -1.77 -9.83 -8.28
C ASP A 354 -1.81 -9.13 -6.91
N ASP A 355 -2.08 -7.81 -6.90
CA ASP A 355 -2.24 -7.05 -5.66
C ASP A 355 -3.47 -7.51 -4.88
N GLU A 356 -4.58 -7.76 -5.56
CA GLU A 356 -5.81 -8.27 -4.95
C GLU A 356 -5.59 -9.66 -4.32
N GLU A 357 -4.89 -10.57 -5.01
CA GLU A 357 -4.52 -11.87 -4.47
C GLU A 357 -3.72 -11.73 -3.17
N PHE A 358 -2.69 -10.87 -3.17
CA PHE A 358 -1.86 -10.62 -2.00
C PHE A 358 -2.64 -9.94 -0.87
N TYR A 359 -3.52 -9.00 -1.21
CA TYR A 359 -4.38 -8.32 -0.25
C TYR A 359 -5.35 -9.27 0.45
N HIS A 360 -5.96 -10.19 -0.29
CA HIS A 360 -6.81 -11.24 0.30
C HIS A 360 -6.00 -12.23 1.14
N TYR A 361 -4.76 -12.50 0.78
CA TYR A 361 -3.84 -13.24 1.63
C TYR A 361 -3.59 -12.53 2.97
N ILE A 362 -3.21 -11.23 2.96
CA ILE A 362 -3.02 -10.43 4.19
C ILE A 362 -4.27 -10.51 5.08
N LYS A 363 -5.46 -10.32 4.51
CA LYS A 363 -6.73 -10.38 5.25
C LYS A 363 -6.96 -11.72 5.94
N ARG A 364 -6.70 -12.83 5.24
CA ARG A 364 -6.87 -14.19 5.79
C ARG A 364 -5.91 -14.44 6.95
N THR A 365 -4.63 -14.11 6.76
CA THR A 365 -3.58 -14.29 7.77
C THR A 365 -3.87 -13.51 9.04
N ILE A 366 -4.21 -12.22 8.92
CA ILE A 366 -4.58 -11.38 10.07
C ILE A 366 -5.80 -11.94 10.81
N SER A 367 -6.79 -12.46 10.07
CA SER A 367 -8.01 -13.03 10.66
C SER A 367 -7.72 -14.32 11.43
N GLY A 368 -6.86 -15.19 10.90
CA GLY A 368 -6.38 -16.40 11.57
C GLY A 368 -5.67 -16.08 12.90
N MET A 369 -4.73 -15.12 12.88
CA MET A 369 -4.00 -14.67 14.07
C MET A 369 -4.92 -14.15 15.19
N ARG A 370 -6.07 -13.55 14.83
CA ARG A 370 -7.05 -13.05 15.83
C ARG A 370 -7.90 -14.17 16.43
N ALA A 371 -8.09 -15.27 15.71
CA ALA A 371 -8.83 -16.44 16.20
C ALA A 371 -7.98 -17.26 17.19
N GLU A 372 -6.68 -17.40 16.95
CA GLU A 372 -5.75 -18.14 17.83
C GLU A 372 -5.43 -17.42 19.16
N ARG A 373 -5.73 -16.11 19.24
CA ARG A 373 -5.53 -15.30 20.45
C ARG A 373 -6.76 -15.22 21.38
N LYS A 374 -7.87 -15.88 21.02
CA LYS A 374 -9.06 -16.02 21.86
C LYS A 374 -9.12 -17.44 22.43
#